data_AF-A0A839LE82-F1
#
_entry.id   AF-A0A839LE82-F1
#
_cell.length_a   1.000
_cell.length_b   1.000
_cell.length_c   1.000
_cell.angle_alpha   90.00
_cell.angle_beta   90.00
_cell.angle_gamma   90.00
#
_symmetry.space_group_name_H-M   'P 1'
#
loop_
_entity.id
_entity.type
_entity.pdbx_description
1 polymer ?
#
loop_
_entity_poly.entity_id
_entity_poly.type
_entity_poly.pdbx_seq_one_letter_code
_entity_poly.pdbx_strand_id
1 'polypeptide(L)'
;MNFAQENNSSSRLTGFGVVVLIHVLMAYALASGLAKKVVQAIAPIETKVIEEVKKPPPPVEKVVPPPPDMKAPPPPFIPPPEVQVTAPAPAPTISTQSQTPPPKADVHPAPPPAPVAAPAPAPRVGPKTAAMVCTKMGKPEVPSVNWSGRAEFKATATVKAGRVVSVELAVIRGASDRKAQRAMQNAISQALADTYECPGDHVFEQDFVFNIE
;
A
#
# COMPACT_ATOMS: atom_id res chain seq x y z
N MET A 1 0.02 47.98 21.65
CA MET A 1 1.15 48.25 20.73
C MET A 1 0.75 47.72 19.36
N ASN A 2 0.65 48.58 18.34
CA ASN A 2 0.08 48.23 17.03
C ASN A 2 1.22 47.84 16.08
N PHE A 3 1.59 46.55 16.05
CA PHE A 3 2.75 46.05 15.28
C PHE A 3 2.42 45.66 13.83
N ALA A 4 1.17 45.78 13.40
CA ALA A 4 0.74 45.34 12.06
C ALA A 4 0.95 46.40 10.97
N GLN A 5 1.25 47.64 11.34
CA GLN A 5 1.32 48.76 10.41
C GLN A 5 2.73 49.36 10.30
N GLU A 6 3.73 48.51 10.04
CA GLU A 6 4.97 49.03 9.45
C GLU A 6 4.67 49.53 8.03
N ASN A 7 5.17 50.72 7.69
CA ASN A 7 4.93 51.51 6.47
C ASN A 7 5.50 50.88 5.18
N ASN A 8 5.52 49.55 5.09
CA ASN A 8 5.95 48.74 3.95
C ASN A 8 4.94 48.79 2.77
N SER A 9 4.29 49.93 2.55
CA SER A 9 3.27 50.09 1.50
C SER A 9 3.84 49.79 0.11
N SER A 10 5.09 50.17 -0.15
CA SER A 10 5.74 49.91 -1.44
C SER A 10 6.00 48.43 -1.69
N SER A 11 6.54 47.70 -0.70
CA SER A 11 6.82 46.26 -0.83
C SER A 11 5.54 45.42 -0.87
N ARG A 12 4.49 45.84 -0.17
CA ARG A 12 3.15 45.24 -0.25
C ARG A 12 2.53 45.45 -1.63
N LEU A 13 2.68 46.64 -2.24
CA LEU A 13 2.18 46.92 -3.58
C LEU A 13 2.92 46.10 -4.65
N THR A 14 4.25 45.96 -4.52
CA THR A 14 5.05 45.08 -5.38
C THR A 14 4.64 43.62 -5.22
N GLY A 15 4.48 43.15 -3.99
CA GLY A 15 4.02 41.78 -3.71
C GLY A 15 2.63 41.51 -4.30
N PHE A 16 1.70 42.45 -4.15
CA PHE A 16 0.37 42.34 -4.76
C PHE A 16 0.43 42.32 -6.29
N GLY A 17 1.25 43.18 -6.90
CA GLY A 17 1.45 43.20 -8.35
C GLY A 17 1.99 41.87 -8.90
N VAL A 18 2.96 41.27 -8.22
CA VAL A 18 3.51 39.94 -8.59
C VAL A 18 2.43 38.86 -8.49
N VAL A 19 1.64 38.86 -7.42
CA VAL A 19 0.57 37.88 -7.25
C VAL A 19 -0.49 38.02 -8.35
N VAL A 20 -0.94 39.24 -8.65
CA VAL A 20 -1.92 39.49 -9.72
C VAL A 20 -1.35 39.02 -11.07
N LEU A 21 -0.09 39.30 -11.36
CA LEU A 21 0.56 38.87 -12.59
C LEU A 21 0.60 37.34 -12.73
N ILE A 22 0.91 36.62 -11.65
CA ILE A 22 0.89 35.14 -11.65
C ILE A 22 -0.51 34.60 -11.94
N HIS A 23 -1.55 35.20 -11.38
CA HIS A 23 -2.93 34.76 -11.63
C HIS A 23 -3.37 35.02 -13.07
N VAL A 24 -3.00 36.17 -13.64
CA VAL A 24 -3.27 36.49 -15.04
C VAL A 24 -2.55 35.51 -15.97
N LEU A 25 -1.27 35.21 -15.70
CA LEU A 25 -0.52 34.20 -16.45
C LEU A 25 -1.16 32.80 -16.34
N MET A 26 -1.61 32.41 -15.15
CA MET A 26 -2.25 31.11 -14.93
C MET A 26 -3.61 31.02 -15.63
N ALA A 27 -4.43 32.08 -15.57
CA ALA A 27 -5.69 32.16 -16.30
C ALA A 27 -5.45 32.14 -17.82
N TYR A 28 -4.43 32.86 -18.30
CA TYR A 28 -4.04 32.87 -19.71
C TYR A 28 -3.55 31.49 -20.17
N ALA A 29 -2.72 30.80 -19.40
CA ALA A 29 -2.22 29.45 -19.73
C ALA A 29 -3.35 28.41 -19.80
N LEU A 30 -4.37 28.55 -18.95
CA LEU A 30 -5.57 27.72 -18.99
C LEU A 30 -6.44 28.04 -20.22
N ALA A 31 -6.64 29.32 -20.52
CA ALA A 31 -7.40 29.77 -21.68
C ALA A 31 -6.70 29.43 -23.02
N SER A 32 -5.37 29.48 -23.07
CA SER A 32 -4.55 29.14 -24.23
C SER A 32 -4.43 27.63 -24.46
N GLY A 33 -5.04 26.80 -23.61
CA GLY A 33 -5.25 25.38 -23.88
C GLY A 33 -4.02 24.49 -23.76
N LEU A 34 -2.99 24.88 -22.98
CA LEU A 34 -1.82 24.02 -22.72
C LEU A 34 -2.23 22.63 -22.18
N ALA A 35 -3.27 22.59 -21.36
CA ALA A 35 -3.83 21.35 -20.81
C ALA A 35 -4.39 20.41 -21.90
N LYS A 36 -4.97 20.94 -22.98
CA LYS A 36 -5.53 20.12 -24.08
C LYS A 36 -4.41 19.57 -24.98
N LYS A 37 -3.32 20.31 -25.18
CA LYS A 37 -2.18 19.85 -26.00
C LYS A 37 -1.39 18.72 -25.35
N VAL A 38 -1.29 18.69 -24.01
CA VAL A 38 -0.66 17.55 -23.30
C VAL A 38 -1.53 16.29 -23.38
N VAL A 39 -2.85 16.42 -23.27
CA VAL A 39 -3.77 15.27 -23.38
C VAL A 39 -3.83 14.72 -24.81
N GLN A 40 -3.62 15.56 -25.83
CA GLN A 40 -3.65 15.12 -27.22
C GLN A 40 -2.32 14.50 -27.70
N ALA A 41 -1.22 14.71 -26.96
CA ALA A 41 0.08 14.09 -27.21
C ALA A 41 0.25 12.73 -26.51
N ILE A 42 -0.63 12.40 -25.57
CA ILE A 42 -0.78 11.04 -25.05
C ILE A 42 -1.75 10.37 -26.01
N ALA A 43 -1.22 9.41 -26.78
CA ALA A 43 -1.94 8.70 -27.83
C ALA A 43 -3.40 8.39 -27.44
N PRO A 44 -4.38 8.54 -28.36
CA PRO A 44 -5.73 8.08 -28.11
C PRO A 44 -5.62 6.63 -27.67
N ILE A 45 -5.94 6.36 -26.40
CA ILE A 45 -6.01 5.02 -25.86
C ILE A 45 -6.95 4.28 -26.81
N GLU A 46 -6.40 3.31 -27.53
CA GLU A 46 -7.14 2.40 -28.36
C GLU A 46 -8.11 1.65 -27.45
N THR A 47 -9.29 2.21 -27.23
CA THR A 47 -10.50 1.48 -26.81
C THR A 47 -11.01 0.66 -28.00
N LYS A 48 -10.09 -0.07 -28.65
CA LYS A 48 -10.41 -1.15 -29.57
C LYS A 48 -10.65 -2.37 -28.70
N VAL A 49 -11.87 -2.90 -28.76
CA VAL A 49 -12.17 -4.30 -28.47
C VAL A 49 -12.02 -4.72 -26.99
N ILE A 50 -12.89 -4.19 -26.14
CA ILE A 50 -13.84 -5.10 -25.48
C ILE A 50 -15.20 -4.58 -25.91
N GLU A 51 -15.66 -5.07 -27.06
CA GLU A 51 -17.08 -5.23 -27.30
C GLU A 51 -17.60 -5.95 -26.06
N GLU A 52 -18.41 -5.23 -25.31
CA GLU A 52 -19.15 -5.70 -24.15
C GLU A 52 -19.91 -6.95 -24.59
N VAL A 53 -19.28 -8.12 -24.44
CA VAL A 53 -19.96 -9.41 -24.49
C VAL A 53 -20.91 -9.37 -23.32
N LYS A 54 -22.11 -8.88 -23.62
CA LYS A 54 -23.36 -9.15 -22.93
C LYS A 54 -23.28 -10.60 -22.48
N LYS A 55 -23.02 -10.83 -21.19
CA LYS A 55 -23.15 -12.16 -20.60
C LYS A 55 -24.52 -12.68 -21.05
N PRO A 56 -24.60 -13.86 -21.68
CA PRO A 56 -25.88 -14.51 -21.89
C PRO A 56 -26.63 -14.53 -20.55
N PRO A 57 -27.90 -14.11 -20.49
CA PRO A 57 -28.66 -14.17 -19.24
C PRO A 57 -28.61 -15.61 -18.71
N PRO A 58 -28.37 -15.79 -17.40
CA PRO A 58 -28.28 -17.12 -16.80
C PRO A 58 -29.57 -17.91 -17.08
N PRO A 59 -29.47 -19.21 -17.45
CA PRO A 59 -30.64 -20.04 -17.64
C PRO A 59 -31.49 -20.04 -16.37
N VAL A 60 -32.78 -19.77 -16.51
CA VAL A 60 -33.76 -19.85 -15.43
C VAL A 60 -33.74 -21.28 -14.89
N GLU A 61 -33.19 -21.47 -13.68
CA GLU A 61 -33.29 -22.72 -12.95
C GLU A 61 -34.78 -23.03 -12.77
N LYS A 62 -35.21 -24.11 -13.42
CA LYS A 62 -36.55 -24.65 -13.27
C LYS A 62 -36.76 -24.98 -11.80
N VAL A 63 -37.76 -24.34 -11.21
CA VAL A 63 -38.31 -24.66 -9.90
C VAL A 63 -38.65 -26.15 -9.87
N VAL A 64 -37.79 -26.96 -9.25
CA VAL A 64 -38.15 -28.32 -8.88
C VAL A 64 -38.98 -28.20 -7.58
N PRO A 65 -40.24 -28.67 -7.57
CA PRO A 65 -41.08 -28.56 -6.39
C PRO A 65 -40.51 -29.38 -5.21
N PRO A 66 -40.71 -28.93 -3.95
CA PRO A 66 -40.15 -29.54 -2.77
C PRO A 66 -40.68 -30.98 -2.54
N PRO A 67 -39.81 -31.95 -2.19
CA PRO A 67 -40.22 -33.30 -1.79
C PRO A 67 -41.09 -33.28 -0.52
N PRO A 68 -42.19 -34.05 -0.47
CA PRO A 68 -43.11 -34.10 0.67
C PRO A 68 -42.49 -34.65 1.97
N ASP A 69 -42.84 -34.05 3.10
CA ASP A 69 -42.57 -34.51 4.47
C ASP A 69 -42.97 -35.99 4.69
N MET A 70 -42.00 -36.85 5.00
CA MET A 70 -42.25 -38.19 5.55
C MET A 70 -41.93 -38.21 7.04
N LYS A 71 -42.98 -38.41 7.84
CA LYS A 71 -42.93 -38.62 9.29
C LYS A 71 -42.30 -39.99 9.62
N ALA A 72 -41.55 -40.02 10.72
CA ALA A 72 -40.70 -41.12 11.23
C ALA A 72 -41.43 -42.38 11.74
N PRO A 73 -40.69 -43.50 11.91
CA PRO A 73 -40.89 -44.38 13.08
C PRO A 73 -39.59 -44.69 13.90
N PRO A 74 -39.71 -44.99 15.23
CA PRO A 74 -38.60 -45.05 16.23
C PRO A 74 -37.77 -46.37 16.26
N PRO A 75 -36.64 -46.41 17.00
CA PRO A 75 -35.59 -47.43 16.85
C PRO A 75 -35.72 -48.64 17.80
N PRO A 76 -35.15 -49.80 17.41
CA PRO A 76 -34.75 -50.83 18.37
C PRO A 76 -33.30 -51.34 18.20
N PHE A 77 -32.74 -51.81 19.33
CA PHE A 77 -31.37 -52.27 19.60
C PHE A 77 -31.36 -53.79 19.86
N ILE A 78 -30.39 -54.58 19.36
CA ILE A 78 -30.06 -55.93 19.91
C ILE A 78 -28.56 -56.31 19.65
N PRO A 79 -27.78 -56.79 20.66
CA PRO A 79 -26.40 -57.35 20.57
C PRO A 79 -26.38 -58.91 20.69
N PRO A 80 -25.26 -59.61 21.02
CA PRO A 80 -23.96 -59.93 20.38
C PRO A 80 -23.89 -61.43 19.94
N PRO A 81 -22.88 -61.96 19.20
CA PRO A 81 -21.70 -62.61 19.84
C PRO A 81 -20.38 -62.70 19.01
N GLU A 82 -19.27 -62.91 19.73
CA GLU A 82 -17.89 -63.11 19.26
C GLU A 82 -17.61 -64.52 18.69
N VAL A 83 -16.89 -64.55 17.54
CA VAL A 83 -15.76 -65.41 17.15
C VAL A 83 -15.88 -66.94 17.37
N GLN A 84 -15.53 -67.74 16.35
CA GLN A 84 -14.42 -68.72 16.41
C GLN A 84 -14.17 -69.30 15.01
N VAL A 85 -12.88 -69.32 14.69
CA VAL A 85 -12.24 -69.53 13.39
C VAL A 85 -12.15 -71.01 13.06
N THR A 86 -12.15 -71.39 11.78
CA THR A 86 -11.38 -72.56 11.34
C THR A 86 -10.72 -72.25 10.01
N ALA A 87 -9.39 -72.30 9.99
CA ALA A 87 -8.59 -72.12 8.79
C ALA A 87 -7.93 -73.45 8.42
N PRO A 88 -8.05 -73.91 7.16
CA PRO A 88 -7.16 -74.93 6.61
C PRO A 88 -6.07 -74.35 5.69
N ALA A 89 -5.03 -75.15 5.53
CA ALA A 89 -3.64 -74.81 5.22
C ALA A 89 -3.36 -74.15 3.84
N PRO A 90 -2.23 -73.40 3.73
CA PRO A 90 -1.86 -72.69 2.52
C PRO A 90 -1.28 -73.64 1.44
N ALA A 91 -1.69 -73.42 0.19
CA ALA A 91 -1.12 -74.06 -1.00
C ALA A 91 0.12 -73.29 -1.50
N PRO A 92 1.11 -73.97 -2.10
CA PRO A 92 2.33 -73.33 -2.58
C PRO A 92 2.03 -72.41 -3.77
N THR A 93 2.47 -71.15 -3.67
CA THR A 93 2.27 -70.15 -4.72
C THR A 93 3.42 -70.17 -5.72
N ILE A 94 3.08 -70.37 -7.00
CA ILE A 94 3.97 -70.28 -8.16
C ILE A 94 4.41 -68.83 -8.35
N SER A 95 5.72 -68.59 -8.48
CA SER A 95 6.27 -67.26 -8.76
C SER A 95 6.30 -67.00 -10.26
N THR A 96 5.57 -66.00 -10.73
CA THR A 96 5.67 -65.45 -12.08
C THR A 96 6.66 -64.28 -12.11
N GLN A 97 7.59 -64.29 -13.05
CA GLN A 97 8.51 -63.18 -13.27
C GLN A 97 7.89 -62.20 -14.27
N SER A 98 7.60 -60.98 -13.82
CA SER A 98 7.13 -59.89 -14.68
C SER A 98 8.34 -59.13 -15.25
N GLN A 99 8.51 -59.13 -16.56
CA GLN A 99 9.46 -58.23 -17.24
C GLN A 99 8.82 -56.86 -17.37
N THR A 100 9.37 -55.88 -16.66
CA THR A 100 8.93 -54.48 -16.74
C THR A 100 9.58 -53.80 -17.94
N PRO A 101 8.81 -53.18 -18.85
CA PRO A 101 9.38 -52.39 -19.95
C PRO A 101 10.18 -51.20 -19.44
N PRO A 102 11.23 -50.75 -20.16
CA PRO A 102 12.04 -49.63 -19.72
C PRO A 102 11.23 -48.32 -19.65
N PRO A 103 11.56 -47.41 -18.71
CA PRO A 103 10.85 -46.15 -18.54
C PRO A 103 10.95 -45.31 -19.82
N LYS A 104 9.82 -44.77 -20.28
CA LYS A 104 9.83 -43.69 -21.28
C LYS A 104 10.33 -42.42 -20.59
N ALA A 105 11.29 -41.75 -21.19
CA ALA A 105 11.76 -40.45 -20.71
C ALA A 105 10.72 -39.38 -21.03
N ASP A 106 10.25 -38.68 -20.00
CA ASP A 106 9.40 -37.50 -20.15
C ASP A 106 10.23 -36.32 -20.70
N VAL A 107 9.82 -35.80 -21.85
CA VAL A 107 10.38 -34.55 -22.41
C VAL A 107 9.45 -33.40 -22.01
N HIS A 108 9.91 -32.57 -21.08
CA HIS A 108 9.21 -31.34 -20.71
C HIS A 108 9.68 -30.14 -21.56
N PRO A 109 8.79 -29.20 -21.92
CA PRO A 109 9.18 -27.94 -22.57
C PRO A 109 10.13 -27.11 -21.69
N ALA A 110 11.08 -26.42 -22.34
CA ALA A 110 12.00 -25.52 -21.65
C ALA A 110 11.23 -24.35 -20.99
N PRO A 111 11.62 -23.95 -19.76
CA PRO A 111 10.99 -22.83 -19.09
C PRO A 111 11.25 -21.51 -19.83
N PRO A 112 10.31 -20.56 -19.78
CA PRO A 112 10.46 -19.26 -20.43
C PRO A 112 11.65 -18.47 -19.86
N PRO A 113 12.25 -17.55 -20.66
CA PRO A 113 13.37 -16.74 -20.20
C PRO A 113 12.99 -15.92 -18.96
N ALA A 114 13.88 -15.93 -17.96
CA ALA A 114 13.68 -15.15 -16.75
C ALA A 114 13.64 -13.64 -17.08
N PRO A 115 12.74 -12.87 -16.45
CA PRO A 115 12.73 -11.42 -16.59
C PRO A 115 14.08 -10.84 -16.12
N VAL A 116 14.62 -9.90 -16.90
CA VAL A 116 15.84 -9.16 -16.53
C VAL A 116 15.56 -8.44 -15.21
N ALA A 117 16.33 -8.77 -14.18
CA ALA A 117 16.21 -8.15 -12.88
C ALA A 117 16.44 -6.64 -12.99
N ALA A 118 15.50 -5.85 -12.46
CA ALA A 118 15.73 -4.44 -12.24
C ALA A 118 16.98 -4.25 -11.34
N PRO A 119 17.75 -3.17 -11.53
CA PRO A 119 18.91 -2.89 -10.67
C PRO A 119 18.52 -3.01 -9.21
N ALA A 120 19.26 -3.82 -8.46
CA ALA A 120 19.02 -4.00 -7.04
C ALA A 120 19.01 -2.63 -6.36
N PRO A 121 17.99 -2.29 -5.55
CA PRO A 121 18.04 -1.12 -4.70
C PRO A 121 19.33 -1.16 -3.88
N ALA A 122 20.03 -0.03 -3.78
CA ALA A 122 21.21 0.10 -2.94
C ALA A 122 20.93 -0.49 -1.54
N PRO A 123 21.92 -1.14 -0.90
CA PRO A 123 21.73 -1.83 0.37
C PRO A 123 20.99 -0.92 1.36
N ARG A 124 19.74 -1.28 1.67
CA ARG A 124 18.97 -0.60 2.69
C ARG A 124 19.61 -0.95 4.01
N VAL A 125 20.50 -0.08 4.49
CA VAL A 125 20.79 -0.02 5.92
C VAL A 125 19.43 0.18 6.57
N GLY A 126 18.97 -0.83 7.32
CA GLY A 126 17.67 -0.79 7.99
C GLY A 126 17.52 0.52 8.77
N PRO A 127 16.29 1.03 8.90
CA PRO A 127 16.08 2.36 9.47
C PRO A 127 16.67 2.39 10.88
N LYS A 128 17.74 3.17 11.03
CA LYS A 128 18.30 3.47 12.34
C LYS A 128 17.37 4.47 13.02
N THR A 129 17.24 4.45 14.33
CA THR A 129 16.45 5.48 15.01
C THR A 129 17.14 6.83 14.88
N ALA A 130 16.39 7.92 14.77
CA ALA A 130 16.97 9.26 14.62
C ALA A 130 18.02 9.60 15.69
N ALA A 131 17.82 9.12 16.92
CA ALA A 131 18.74 9.32 18.05
C ALA A 131 20.12 8.65 17.88
N MET A 132 20.25 7.64 17.00
CA MET A 132 21.52 6.96 16.73
C MET A 132 22.33 7.61 15.60
N VAL A 133 21.70 8.48 14.81
CA VAL A 133 22.27 8.98 13.55
C VAL A 133 22.48 10.49 13.59
N CYS A 134 21.59 11.20 14.27
CA CYS A 134 21.57 12.66 14.24
C CYS A 134 22.27 13.25 15.47
N THR A 135 23.18 14.19 15.22
CA THR A 135 23.95 14.88 16.26
C THR A 135 23.17 16.08 16.82
N LYS A 136 22.30 16.68 15.99
CA LYS A 136 21.30 17.66 16.43
C LYS A 136 19.91 17.16 16.09
N MET A 137 19.00 17.31 17.05
CA MET A 137 17.59 16.95 16.92
C MET A 137 16.75 18.10 17.45
N GLY A 138 15.83 18.61 16.65
CA GLY A 138 14.82 19.58 17.06
C GLY A 138 13.52 18.89 17.38
N LYS A 139 12.83 19.25 18.47
CA LYS A 139 11.43 18.86 18.60
C LYS A 139 10.60 19.75 17.65
N PRO A 140 9.69 19.17 16.84
CA PRO A 140 8.76 19.96 16.07
C PRO A 140 7.92 20.83 17.01
N GLU A 141 7.90 22.13 16.74
CA GLU A 141 7.00 23.06 17.42
C GLU A 141 5.56 22.62 17.14
N VAL A 142 4.76 22.44 18.18
CA VAL A 142 3.35 22.07 17.99
C VAL A 142 2.62 23.27 17.40
N PRO A 143 2.03 23.18 16.20
CA PRO A 143 1.30 24.31 15.65
C PRO A 143 0.07 24.58 16.52
N SER A 144 -0.24 25.85 16.77
CA SER A 144 -1.45 26.26 17.49
C SER A 144 -2.69 25.93 16.65
N VAL A 145 -3.16 24.70 16.72
CA VAL A 145 -4.32 24.20 15.98
C VAL A 145 -5.51 24.10 16.94
N ASN A 146 -6.69 24.51 16.47
CA ASN A 146 -7.93 24.41 17.25
C ASN A 146 -8.47 22.97 17.23
N TRP A 147 -7.66 22.03 17.69
CA TRP A 147 -7.97 20.61 17.72
C TRP A 147 -7.33 19.98 18.94
N SER A 148 -8.11 19.25 19.74
CA SER A 148 -7.61 18.48 20.87
C SER A 148 -7.67 16.97 20.56
N GLY A 149 -6.66 16.26 21.03
CA GLY A 149 -6.50 14.83 20.85
C GLY A 149 -5.03 14.39 20.78
N ARG A 150 -4.85 13.08 20.59
CA ARG A 150 -3.56 12.44 20.37
C ARG A 150 -3.37 12.15 18.88
N ALA A 151 -2.38 12.77 18.27
CA ALA A 151 -1.94 12.48 16.91
C ALA A 151 -0.55 11.83 16.91
N GLU A 152 -0.35 10.84 16.06
CA GLU A 152 0.86 10.05 15.96
C GLU A 152 1.28 9.92 14.50
N PHE A 153 2.53 10.29 14.24
CA PHE A 153 3.13 10.30 12.91
C PHE A 153 4.46 9.56 12.95
N LYS A 154 4.70 8.70 11.96
CA LYS A 154 5.98 8.06 11.73
C LYS A 154 6.68 8.74 10.58
N ALA A 155 7.84 9.32 10.82
CA ALA A 155 8.64 10.01 9.82
C ALA A 155 9.84 9.15 9.42
N THR A 156 9.99 8.90 8.13
CA THR A 156 11.15 8.27 7.52
C THR A 156 11.94 9.33 6.77
N ALA A 157 13.09 9.72 7.30
CA ALA A 157 13.93 10.77 6.73
C ALA A 157 15.16 10.15 6.05
N THR A 158 15.44 10.61 4.83
CA THR A 158 16.66 10.28 4.08
C THR A 158 17.62 11.45 4.17
N VAL A 159 18.77 11.20 4.76
CA VAL A 159 19.87 12.14 4.90
C VAL A 159 20.87 11.90 3.78
N LYS A 160 21.27 12.98 3.09
CA LYS A 160 22.44 12.97 2.20
C LYS A 160 23.36 14.12 2.55
N ALA A 161 24.66 13.84 2.59
CA ALA A 161 25.70 14.84 2.87
C ALA A 161 25.44 15.67 4.14
N GLY A 162 24.94 15.04 5.21
CA GLY A 162 24.72 15.73 6.48
C GLY A 162 23.33 16.36 6.69
N ARG A 163 22.52 16.48 5.62
CA ARG A 163 21.19 17.11 5.68
C ARG A 163 20.06 16.19 5.21
N VAL A 164 18.88 16.39 5.79
CA VAL A 164 17.67 15.68 5.39
C VAL A 164 17.22 16.19 4.01
N VAL A 165 17.22 15.30 3.01
CA VAL A 165 16.85 15.62 1.61
C VAL A 165 15.46 15.11 1.27
N SER A 166 14.98 14.08 1.97
CA SER A 166 13.63 13.56 1.79
C SER A 166 13.02 13.21 3.14
N VAL A 167 11.75 13.55 3.34
CA VAL A 167 10.96 13.15 4.50
C VAL A 167 9.66 12.53 4.01
N GLU A 168 9.45 11.27 4.38
CA GLU A 168 8.21 10.55 4.12
C GLU A 168 7.45 10.39 5.45
N LEU A 169 6.23 10.92 5.53
CA LEU A 169 5.41 10.89 6.75
C LEU A 169 4.26 9.90 6.58
N ALA A 170 4.27 8.86 7.41
CA ALA A 170 3.13 7.98 7.61
C ALA A 170 2.27 8.47 8.79
N VAL A 171 0.96 8.54 8.59
CA VAL A 171 0.01 8.90 9.64
C VAL A 171 -0.45 7.62 10.32
N ILE A 172 -0.01 7.40 11.57
CA ILE A 172 -0.48 6.28 12.38
C ILE A 172 -1.83 6.64 13.02
N ARG A 173 -1.91 7.84 13.59
CA ARG A 173 -3.12 8.40 14.17
C ARG A 173 -3.24 9.87 13.78
N GLY A 174 -4.15 10.18 12.86
CA GLY A 174 -4.36 11.54 12.38
C GLY A 174 -5.21 12.39 13.31
N ALA A 175 -5.08 13.71 13.22
CA ALA A 175 -6.10 14.61 13.75
C ALA A 175 -7.41 14.46 12.96
N SER A 176 -8.55 14.65 13.62
CA SER A 176 -9.86 14.63 12.95
C SER A 176 -10.04 15.81 11.98
N ASP A 177 -9.32 16.91 12.22
CA ASP A 177 -9.29 18.06 11.32
C ASP A 177 -8.12 17.95 10.32
N ARG A 178 -8.43 18.01 9.01
CA ARG A 178 -7.44 17.94 7.91
C ARG A 178 -6.43 19.09 7.95
N LYS A 179 -6.85 20.29 8.36
CA LYS A 179 -5.99 21.46 8.49
C LYS A 179 -5.01 21.28 9.65
N ALA A 180 -5.49 20.77 10.79
CA ALA A 180 -4.65 20.43 11.93
C ALA A 180 -3.63 19.34 11.56
N GLN A 181 -4.06 18.30 10.85
CA GLN A 181 -3.18 17.23 10.37
C GLN A 181 -2.09 17.76 9.43
N ARG A 182 -2.45 18.60 8.45
CA ARG A 182 -1.46 19.20 7.53
C ARG A 182 -0.49 20.13 8.25
N ALA A 183 -0.97 20.90 9.22
CA ALA A 183 -0.11 21.77 10.01
C ALA A 183 0.94 20.95 10.79
N MET A 184 0.55 19.83 11.41
CA MET A 184 1.49 18.95 12.10
C MET A 184 2.48 18.28 11.14
N GLN A 185 2.02 17.79 9.99
CA GLN A 185 2.90 17.21 8.98
C GLN A 185 3.95 18.22 8.47
N ASN A 186 3.53 19.47 8.25
CA ASN A 186 4.44 20.55 7.85
C ASN A 186 5.42 20.93 8.96
N ALA A 187 4.97 20.97 10.22
CA ALA A 187 5.85 21.26 11.34
C ALA A 187 6.92 20.18 11.52
N ILE A 188 6.55 18.90 11.37
CA ILE A 188 7.50 17.78 11.42
C ILE A 188 8.51 17.87 10.26
N SER A 189 8.04 18.10 9.03
CA SER A 189 8.94 18.17 7.87
C SER A 189 9.89 19.36 7.94
N GLN A 190 9.43 20.53 8.39
CA GLN A 190 10.28 21.70 8.63
C GLN A 190 11.30 21.45 9.74
N ALA A 191 10.87 20.91 10.88
CA ALA A 191 11.79 20.62 11.98
C ALA A 191 12.88 19.61 11.59
N LEU A 192 12.52 18.59 10.82
CA LEU A 192 13.47 17.61 10.27
C LEU A 192 14.41 18.22 9.22
N ALA A 193 13.94 19.15 8.37
CA ALA A 193 14.79 19.78 7.37
C ALA A 193 15.76 20.81 7.99
N ASP A 194 15.30 21.59 8.97
CA ASP A 194 16.03 22.76 9.48
C ASP A 194 16.88 22.44 10.71
N THR A 195 16.43 21.52 11.59
CA THR A 195 17.08 21.30 12.88
C THR A 195 17.89 20.01 12.96
N TYR A 196 17.64 19.05 12.06
CA TYR A 196 18.35 17.78 12.09
C TYR A 196 19.62 17.82 11.24
N GLU A 197 20.75 17.68 11.94
CA GLU A 197 22.06 17.46 11.33
C GLU A 197 22.51 16.05 11.69
N CYS A 198 22.66 15.21 10.67
CA CYS A 198 23.03 13.80 10.84
C CYS A 198 24.21 13.51 9.92
N PRO A 199 25.44 13.29 10.44
CA PRO A 199 26.60 13.07 9.59
C PRO A 199 26.46 11.79 8.75
N GLY A 200 26.85 11.86 7.48
CA GLY A 200 26.80 10.73 6.54
C GLY A 200 25.50 10.61 5.74
N ASP A 201 25.38 9.48 5.05
CA ASP A 201 24.21 9.14 4.24
C ASP A 201 23.44 8.01 4.92
N HIS A 202 22.29 8.35 5.49
CA HIS A 202 21.51 7.44 6.32
C HIS A 202 20.02 7.63 6.11
N VAL A 203 19.27 6.55 6.26
CA VAL A 203 17.82 6.58 6.37
C VAL A 203 17.48 6.28 7.82
N PHE A 204 16.69 7.16 8.45
CA PHE A 204 16.26 6.98 9.82
C PHE A 204 14.74 7.05 9.95
N GLU A 205 14.21 6.34 10.94
CA GLU A 205 12.80 6.39 11.33
C GLU A 205 12.66 7.07 12.69
N GLN A 206 11.62 7.90 12.84
CA GLN A 206 11.26 8.56 14.08
C GLN A 206 9.75 8.70 14.22
N ASP A 207 9.25 8.30 15.39
CA ASP A 207 7.85 8.47 15.76
C ASP A 207 7.66 9.80 16.51
N PHE A 208 6.63 10.55 16.12
CA PHE A 208 6.25 11.82 16.72
C PHE A 208 4.82 11.72 17.26
N VAL A 209 4.67 11.96 18.56
CA VAL A 209 3.39 11.96 19.26
C VAL A 209 3.07 13.39 19.70
N PHE A 210 1.93 13.90 19.24
CA PHE A 210 1.37 15.19 19.62
C PHE A 210 0.15 14.94 20.50
N ASN A 211 0.19 15.42 21.74
CA ASN A 211 -0.97 15.50 22.61
C ASN A 211 -1.36 16.97 22.71
N ILE A 212 -2.56 17.31 22.25
CA ILE A 212 -3.13 18.65 22.37
C ILE A 212 -4.37 18.52 23.25
N GLU A 213 -4.39 19.22 24.38
CA GLU A 213 -5.52 19.25 25.33
C GLU A 213 -6.48 20.40 25.02
#